data_AF-A0A351LFJ0-F1
#
_entry.id   AF-A0A351LFJ0-F1
#
_cell.length_a   1.000
_cell.length_b   1.000
_cell.length_c   1.000
_cell.angle_alpha   90.00
_cell.angle_beta   90.00
_cell.angle_gamma   90.00
#
_symmetry.space_group_name_H-M   'P 1'
#
loop_
_entity.id
_entity.type
_entity.pdbx_description
1 polymer ?
#
loop_
_entity_poly.entity_id
_entity_poly.type
_entity_poly.pdbx_seq_one_letter_code
_entity_poly.pdbx_strand_id
1 'polypeptide(L)'
;MADRNNLNNIIERILNGSQTKDDIDALLRLLNNAASDREVISQLGKYNVYIGEGQDIHIGDRTYYTWNDEALRALVRMIRFGESIEPKIREKQDYYQNEIREINNQRKKELYQLNTKYQDDLRNLKTDFNNNLNKITIEYRSNRRQEISVIIAILITKKNELMKQLEKARYYGEYISDYMKFRREYEELERARYYGEYISDDRKFRREYEEIRCKIEEIENKIEKIENKIDFLKQSQAISLHEVFSQSRAIFRRHDPEIPVDADYRQQAINLRENLDYNQQELKSALIRDEIRIKFKAENDIQTTEKKGREETYRLVIQFYLNLENYPFSSSTLNKLKQFQQELKMGKDEIEAVEKSEITTKSFYQKNVNKYKEEFTQRINQEGYPLSSISNAELKKLQESLGLRNPDIMSVEESIIESFYEKNLNKYKEYFERLMNKDFNDLTEESIANLRNQKDRLGLKSEDVKAIEQEIIKKYYQTSLDKYEEEFTKLINKEG
;
A
#
# COMPACT_ATOMS: atom_id res chain seq x y z
N MET A 1 -7.65 -25.80 47.85
CA MET A 1 -7.21 -24.87 48.92
C MET A 1 -5.69 -24.96 49.19
N ALA A 2 -4.88 -25.14 48.15
CA ALA A 2 -3.52 -24.59 48.03
C ALA A 2 -3.68 -23.47 46.98
N ASP A 3 -3.21 -22.23 47.07
CA ASP A 3 -1.97 -21.72 47.64
C ASP A 3 -2.10 -20.18 47.81
N ARG A 4 -3.01 -19.69 48.65
CA ARG A 4 -3.23 -18.24 48.85
C ARG A 4 -2.03 -17.54 49.48
N ASN A 5 -1.20 -18.28 50.23
CA ASN A 5 0.00 -17.74 50.87
C ASN A 5 1.10 -17.40 49.86
N ASN A 6 1.11 -18.04 48.67
CA ASN A 6 2.13 -17.81 47.66
C ASN A 6 1.88 -16.53 46.84
N LEU A 7 0.61 -16.14 46.64
CA LEU A 7 0.28 -14.90 45.91
C LEU A 7 0.68 -13.64 46.69
N ASN A 8 0.40 -13.59 48.00
CA ASN A 8 0.78 -12.44 48.82
C ASN A 8 2.31 -12.26 48.86
N ASN A 9 3.06 -13.36 48.94
CA ASN A 9 4.51 -13.34 48.88
C ASN A 9 5.05 -12.85 47.53
N ILE A 10 4.40 -13.24 46.42
CA ILE A 10 4.73 -12.74 45.08
C ILE A 10 4.48 -11.23 44.98
N ILE A 11 3.35 -10.75 45.50
CA ILE A 11 2.99 -9.32 45.48
C ILE A 11 3.98 -8.50 46.31
N GLU A 12 4.34 -8.95 47.52
CA GLU A 12 5.35 -8.27 48.34
C GLU A 12 6.72 -8.23 47.65
N ARG A 13 7.14 -9.31 46.99
CA ARG A 13 8.39 -9.31 46.22
C ARG A 13 8.38 -8.31 45.07
N ILE A 14 7.25 -8.15 44.38
CA ILE A 14 7.07 -7.14 43.31
C ILE A 14 7.10 -5.72 43.87
N LEU A 15 6.40 -5.46 44.98
CA LEU A 15 6.39 -4.14 45.62
C LEU A 15 7.80 -3.73 46.06
N ASN A 16 8.62 -4.69 46.46
CA ASN A 16 10.00 -4.47 46.87
C ASN A 16 11.01 -4.52 45.70
N GLY A 17 10.58 -4.69 44.44
CA GLY A 17 11.46 -4.75 43.27
C GLY A 17 12.37 -5.99 43.22
N SER A 18 12.01 -7.04 43.95
CA SER A 18 12.78 -8.28 44.17
C SER A 18 12.15 -9.51 43.49
N GLN A 19 11.23 -9.29 42.55
CA GLN A 19 10.53 -10.35 41.85
C GLN A 19 11.45 -11.16 40.93
N THR A 20 11.21 -12.46 40.86
CA THR A 20 11.87 -13.38 39.94
C THR A 20 11.04 -13.59 38.67
N LYS A 21 11.64 -14.20 37.64
CA LYS A 21 10.91 -14.56 36.42
C LYS A 21 9.79 -15.57 36.69
N ASP A 22 10.02 -16.49 37.62
CA ASP A 22 9.03 -17.48 38.06
C ASP A 22 7.84 -16.82 38.75
N ASP A 23 8.06 -15.73 39.49
CA ASP A 23 7.00 -14.93 40.12
C ASP A 23 6.06 -14.30 39.06
N ILE A 24 6.65 -13.80 37.97
CA ILE A 24 5.90 -13.20 36.85
C ILE A 24 5.12 -14.28 36.10
N ASP A 25 5.75 -15.43 35.81
CA ASP A 25 5.09 -16.54 35.12
C ASP A 25 3.94 -17.16 35.95
N ALA A 26 4.10 -17.21 37.28
CA ALA A 26 3.03 -17.64 38.19
C ALA A 26 1.84 -16.67 38.19
N LEU A 27 2.09 -15.36 38.20
CA LEU A 27 1.06 -14.32 38.10
C LEU A 27 0.31 -14.37 36.77
N LEU A 28 1.02 -14.56 35.66
CA LEU A 28 0.42 -14.70 34.33
C LEU A 28 -0.47 -15.94 34.23
N ARG A 29 -0.06 -17.07 34.82
CA ARG A 29 -0.90 -18.28 34.89
C ARG A 29 -2.15 -18.06 35.72
N LEU A 30 -2.05 -17.37 36.86
CA LEU A 30 -3.22 -17.03 37.70
C LEU A 30 -4.19 -16.09 36.98
N LEU A 31 -3.68 -15.06 36.29
CA LEU A 31 -4.50 -14.13 35.51
C LEU A 31 -5.17 -14.80 34.30
N ASN A 32 -4.47 -15.71 33.62
CA ASN A 32 -5.03 -16.45 32.49
C ASN A 32 -6.06 -17.50 32.92
N ASN A 33 -5.88 -18.14 34.09
CA ASN A 33 -6.88 -19.04 34.65
C ASN A 33 -8.11 -18.30 35.22
N ALA A 34 -7.96 -17.05 35.66
CA ALA A 34 -9.09 -16.20 36.05
C ALA A 34 -9.90 -15.66 34.85
N ALA A 35 -9.40 -15.81 33.61
CA ALA A 35 -10.09 -15.37 32.41
C ALA A 35 -11.32 -16.24 32.06
N SER A 36 -11.37 -17.51 32.51
CA SER A 36 -12.56 -18.35 32.38
C SER A 36 -13.71 -17.93 33.31
N ASP A 37 -13.41 -17.22 34.41
CA ASP A 37 -14.42 -16.73 35.36
C ASP A 37 -15.04 -15.39 34.94
N ARG A 38 -14.47 -14.68 33.95
CA ARG A 38 -15.07 -13.44 33.42
C ARG A 38 -16.37 -13.70 32.65
N GLU A 39 -16.55 -14.87 32.05
CA GLU A 39 -17.85 -15.26 31.48
C GLU A 39 -18.92 -15.47 32.56
N VAL A 40 -18.55 -16.08 33.69
CA VAL A 40 -19.45 -16.27 34.84
C VAL A 40 -19.80 -14.92 35.49
N ILE A 41 -18.83 -14.03 35.66
CA ILE A 41 -19.07 -12.69 36.25
C ILE A 41 -19.86 -11.78 35.29
N SER A 42 -19.66 -11.89 33.97
CA SER A 42 -20.45 -11.15 32.97
C SER A 42 -21.91 -11.65 32.93
N GLN A 43 -22.13 -12.95 33.09
CA GLN A 43 -23.47 -13.52 33.23
C GLN A 43 -24.14 -13.12 34.55
N LEU A 44 -23.42 -13.19 35.68
CA LEU A 44 -23.95 -12.75 36.98
C LEU A 44 -24.27 -11.23 37.01
N GLY A 45 -23.47 -10.41 36.32
CA GLY A 45 -23.76 -8.99 36.13
C GLY A 45 -25.07 -8.76 35.35
N LYS A 46 -25.36 -9.58 34.34
CA LYS A 46 -26.65 -9.54 33.63
C LYS A 46 -27.81 -9.97 34.53
N TYR A 47 -27.65 -11.02 35.34
CA TYR A 47 -28.71 -11.49 36.24
C TYR A 47 -29.04 -10.52 37.39
N ASN A 48 -28.03 -9.80 37.91
CA ASN A 48 -28.25 -8.85 39.01
C ASN A 48 -29.00 -7.58 38.59
N VAL A 49 -28.92 -7.17 37.33
CA VAL A 49 -29.64 -5.98 36.83
C VAL A 49 -31.15 -6.25 36.70
N TYR A 50 -31.57 -7.50 36.48
CA TYR A 50 -33.00 -7.85 36.33
C TYR A 50 -33.75 -8.06 37.67
N ILE A 51 -33.04 -8.26 38.79
CA ILE A 51 -33.70 -8.46 40.10
C ILE A 51 -34.21 -7.13 40.70
N GLY A 52 -33.61 -5.99 40.33
CA GLY A 52 -33.96 -4.67 40.86
C GLY A 52 -35.26 -4.05 40.31
N GLU A 53 -35.70 -4.45 39.12
CA GLU A 53 -36.82 -3.80 38.41
C GLU A 53 -38.13 -4.61 38.40
N GLY A 54 -38.14 -5.81 39.00
CA GLY A 54 -39.36 -6.59 39.24
C GLY A 54 -40.11 -7.06 37.99
N GLN A 55 -39.51 -6.98 36.80
CA GLN A 55 -40.07 -7.51 35.56
C GLN A 55 -39.34 -8.80 35.16
N ASP A 56 -40.10 -9.88 35.00
CA ASP A 56 -39.68 -11.22 34.56
C ASP A 56 -38.49 -11.85 35.31
N ILE A 57 -38.78 -12.38 36.50
CA ILE A 57 -37.83 -13.19 37.27
C ILE A 57 -37.85 -14.64 36.73
N HIS A 58 -36.87 -14.96 35.89
CA HIS A 58 -36.58 -16.34 35.48
C HIS A 58 -35.62 -17.00 36.49
N ILE A 59 -36.15 -17.83 37.40
CA ILE A 59 -35.36 -18.72 38.27
C ILE A 59 -35.53 -20.15 37.76
N GLY A 60 -34.63 -20.57 36.87
CA GLY A 60 -34.70 -21.87 36.18
C GLY A 60 -35.87 -21.98 35.17
N ASP A 61 -36.14 -23.20 34.68
CA ASP A 61 -37.22 -23.52 33.70
C ASP A 61 -38.66 -23.30 34.21
N ARG A 62 -38.86 -22.57 35.31
CA ARG A 62 -40.19 -22.31 35.89
C ARG A 62 -40.56 -20.84 35.80
N THR A 63 -41.57 -20.56 34.99
CA THR A 63 -42.21 -19.24 34.86
C THR A 63 -43.21 -19.04 36.00
N TYR A 64 -42.98 -18.06 36.88
CA TYR A 64 -43.96 -17.66 37.89
C TYR A 64 -44.92 -16.62 37.29
N TYR A 65 -46.15 -17.03 36.98
CA TYR A 65 -47.20 -16.10 36.54
C TYR A 65 -47.86 -15.43 37.74
N THR A 66 -47.76 -14.11 37.85
CA THR A 66 -48.61 -13.32 38.75
C THR A 66 -50.01 -13.25 38.17
N TRP A 67 -51.00 -13.78 38.90
CA TRP A 67 -52.40 -13.74 38.48
C TRP A 67 -52.93 -12.32 38.65
N ASN A 68 -53.32 -11.68 37.54
CA ASN A 68 -53.97 -10.37 37.61
C ASN A 68 -55.43 -10.51 38.09
N ASP A 69 -56.00 -9.40 38.56
CA ASP A 69 -57.37 -9.36 39.09
C ASP A 69 -58.42 -9.89 38.10
N GLU A 70 -58.15 -9.80 36.80
CA GLU A 70 -59.02 -10.30 35.75
C GLU A 70 -59.00 -11.84 35.66
N ALA A 71 -57.82 -12.45 35.76
CA ALA A 71 -57.65 -13.91 35.83
C ALA A 71 -58.28 -14.51 37.10
N LEU A 72 -58.12 -13.83 38.24
CA LEU A 72 -58.77 -14.20 39.51
C LEU A 72 -60.30 -14.11 39.41
N ARG A 73 -60.84 -13.04 38.82
CA ARG A 73 -62.30 -12.89 38.59
C ARG A 73 -62.84 -13.94 37.63
N ALA A 74 -62.09 -14.34 36.61
CA ALA A 74 -62.47 -15.39 35.67
C ALA A 74 -62.53 -16.76 36.37
N LEU A 75 -61.52 -17.08 37.19
CA LEU A 75 -61.47 -18.31 37.99
C LEU A 75 -62.65 -18.40 38.97
N VAL A 76 -62.95 -17.31 39.68
CA VAL A 76 -64.07 -17.26 40.62
C VAL A 76 -65.42 -17.45 39.91
N ARG A 77 -65.60 -16.88 38.71
CA ARG A 77 -66.82 -17.11 37.91
C ARG A 77 -66.93 -18.57 37.46
N MET A 78 -65.83 -19.18 37.06
CA MET A 78 -65.78 -20.59 36.64
C MET A 78 -66.21 -21.54 37.76
N ILE A 79 -65.66 -21.33 38.97
CA ILE A 79 -65.96 -22.15 40.15
C ILE A 79 -67.41 -21.95 40.60
N ARG A 80 -67.93 -20.71 40.52
CA ARG A 80 -69.22 -20.33 41.11
C ARG A 80 -70.42 -20.58 40.19
N PHE A 81 -70.24 -20.50 38.86
CA PHE A 81 -71.35 -20.57 37.91
C PHE A 81 -71.25 -21.73 36.92
N GLY A 82 -70.18 -22.53 36.96
CA GLY A 82 -69.99 -23.66 36.02
C GLY A 82 -69.90 -23.24 34.56
N GLU A 83 -69.72 -21.94 34.28
CA GLU A 83 -69.56 -21.43 32.92
C GLU A 83 -68.22 -21.91 32.36
N SER A 84 -68.28 -22.74 31.31
CA SER A 84 -67.09 -23.11 30.54
C SER A 84 -66.53 -21.85 29.87
N ILE A 85 -65.31 -21.46 30.24
CA ILE A 85 -64.59 -20.32 29.64
C ILE A 85 -63.97 -20.72 28.30
N GLU A 86 -63.98 -22.00 27.96
CA GLU A 86 -63.34 -22.58 26.79
C GLU A 86 -63.76 -21.92 25.46
N PRO A 87 -65.03 -21.53 25.23
CA PRO A 87 -65.43 -20.81 24.02
C PRO A 87 -64.80 -19.41 23.93
N LYS A 88 -64.77 -18.67 25.05
CA LYS A 88 -64.19 -17.31 25.11
C LYS A 88 -62.66 -17.32 24.99
N ILE A 89 -62.01 -18.36 25.51
CA ILE A 89 -60.57 -18.57 25.35
C ILE A 89 -60.26 -18.91 23.89
N ARG A 90 -61.03 -19.80 23.26
CA ARG A 90 -60.84 -20.18 21.85
C ARG A 90 -61.05 -19.00 20.90
N GLU A 91 -62.07 -18.18 21.12
CA GLU A 91 -62.32 -16.96 20.34
C GLU A 91 -61.16 -15.95 20.45
N LYS A 92 -60.63 -15.73 21.66
CA LYS A 92 -59.43 -14.89 21.86
C LYS A 92 -58.19 -15.51 21.21
N GLN A 93 -58.01 -16.82 21.27
CA GLN A 93 -56.88 -17.50 20.62
C GLN A 93 -56.94 -17.35 19.10
N ASP A 94 -58.11 -17.55 18.49
CA ASP A 94 -58.30 -17.38 17.04
C ASP A 94 -58.07 -15.92 16.61
N TYR A 95 -58.52 -14.97 17.43
CA TYR A 95 -58.24 -13.54 17.22
C TYR A 95 -56.74 -13.23 17.21
N TYR A 96 -56.00 -13.65 18.25
CA TYR A 96 -54.55 -13.41 18.31
C TYR A 96 -53.78 -14.14 17.21
N GLN A 97 -54.20 -15.36 16.83
CA GLN A 97 -53.57 -16.07 15.73
C GLN A 97 -53.75 -15.36 14.39
N ASN A 98 -54.94 -14.78 14.15
CA ASN A 98 -55.19 -13.98 12.95
C ASN A 98 -54.39 -12.68 12.96
N GLU A 99 -54.33 -11.97 14.08
CA GLU A 99 -53.53 -10.76 14.23
C GLU A 99 -52.03 -11.03 14.00
N ILE A 100 -51.49 -12.10 14.59
CA ILE A 100 -50.10 -12.54 14.36
C ILE A 100 -49.87 -12.86 12.87
N ARG A 101 -50.83 -13.52 12.21
CA ARG A 101 -50.73 -13.84 10.78
C ARG A 101 -50.71 -12.58 9.92
N GLU A 102 -51.54 -11.58 10.23
CA GLU A 102 -51.56 -10.30 9.52
C GLU A 102 -50.26 -9.52 9.71
N ILE A 103 -49.76 -9.42 10.95
CA ILE A 103 -48.48 -8.78 11.26
C ILE A 103 -47.34 -9.47 10.50
N ASN A 104 -47.31 -10.80 10.48
CA ASN A 104 -46.28 -11.54 9.77
C ASN A 104 -46.37 -11.34 8.25
N ASN A 105 -47.57 -11.29 7.69
CA ASN A 105 -47.78 -11.01 6.27
C ASN A 105 -47.33 -9.59 5.91
N GLN A 106 -47.60 -8.61 6.76
CA GLN A 106 -47.16 -7.24 6.57
C GLN A 106 -45.63 -7.11 6.64
N ARG A 107 -45.01 -7.68 7.69
CA ARG A 107 -43.55 -7.73 7.82
C ARG A 107 -42.89 -8.40 6.62
N LYS A 108 -43.49 -9.48 6.11
CA LYS A 108 -42.99 -10.16 4.90
C LYS A 108 -43.03 -9.26 3.68
N LYS A 109 -44.09 -8.48 3.49
CA LYS A 109 -44.19 -7.48 2.39
C LYS A 109 -43.14 -6.37 2.53
N GLU A 110 -42.97 -5.83 3.72
CA GLU A 110 -41.96 -4.80 4.00
C GLU A 110 -40.55 -5.32 3.73
N LEU A 111 -40.26 -6.56 4.12
CA LEU A 111 -38.96 -7.21 3.88
C LEU A 111 -38.71 -7.44 2.39
N TYR A 112 -39.72 -7.82 1.61
CA TYR A 112 -39.59 -7.90 0.16
C TYR A 112 -39.31 -6.53 -0.48
N GLN A 113 -40.03 -5.48 -0.08
CA GLN A 113 -39.80 -4.12 -0.60
C GLN A 113 -38.40 -3.60 -0.26
N LEU A 114 -37.95 -3.83 0.97
CA LEU A 114 -36.61 -3.45 1.41
C LEU A 114 -35.53 -4.19 0.62
N ASN A 115 -35.71 -5.49 0.39
CA ASN A 115 -34.79 -6.28 -0.41
C ASN A 115 -34.74 -5.80 -1.87
N THR A 116 -35.89 -5.48 -2.48
CA THR A 116 -35.92 -4.92 -3.84
C THR A 116 -35.17 -3.59 -3.91
N LYS A 117 -35.41 -2.68 -2.96
CA LYS A 117 -34.68 -1.40 -2.88
C LYS A 117 -33.17 -1.60 -2.75
N TYR A 118 -32.74 -2.53 -1.89
CA TYR A 118 -31.33 -2.85 -1.71
C TYR A 118 -30.68 -3.40 -2.99
N GLN A 119 -31.38 -4.25 -3.74
CA GLN A 119 -30.90 -4.76 -5.03
C GLN A 119 -30.78 -3.65 -6.09
N ASP A 120 -31.70 -2.69 -6.11
CA ASP A 120 -31.63 -1.54 -7.02
C ASP A 120 -30.46 -0.61 -6.65
N ASP A 121 -30.26 -0.32 -5.37
CA ASP A 121 -29.13 0.48 -4.88
C ASP A 121 -27.79 -0.17 -5.24
N LEU A 122 -27.67 -1.50 -5.10
CA LEU A 122 -26.49 -2.25 -5.53
C LEU A 122 -26.26 -2.18 -7.05
N ARG A 123 -27.34 -2.25 -7.85
CA ARG A 123 -27.25 -2.15 -9.31
C ARG A 123 -26.79 -0.75 -9.74
N ASN A 124 -27.29 0.30 -9.08
CA ASN A 124 -26.88 1.68 -9.32
C ASN A 124 -25.41 1.89 -8.96
N LEU A 125 -24.99 1.43 -7.77
CA LEU A 125 -23.59 1.52 -7.33
C LEU A 125 -22.63 0.81 -8.30
N LYS A 126 -23.00 -0.37 -8.78
CA LYS A 126 -22.21 -1.12 -9.77
C LYS A 126 -22.08 -0.35 -11.09
N THR A 127 -23.14 0.35 -11.50
CA THR A 127 -23.15 1.16 -12.72
C THR A 127 -22.24 2.38 -12.57
N ASP A 128 -22.33 3.08 -11.45
CA ASP A 128 -21.49 4.25 -11.16
C ASP A 128 -20.00 3.88 -11.07
N PHE A 129 -19.69 2.75 -10.44
CA PHE A 129 -18.32 2.23 -10.38
C PHE A 129 -17.76 1.97 -11.78
N ASN A 130 -18.52 1.29 -12.64
CA ASN A 130 -18.09 1.00 -14.02
C ASN A 130 -17.90 2.29 -14.84
N ASN A 131 -18.77 3.29 -14.66
CA ASN A 131 -18.65 4.58 -15.34
C ASN A 131 -17.38 5.33 -14.91
N ASN A 132 -17.06 5.34 -13.62
CA ASN A 132 -15.82 5.93 -13.10
C ASN A 132 -14.58 5.19 -13.62
N LEU A 133 -14.62 3.86 -13.66
CA LEU A 133 -13.52 3.05 -14.19
C LEU A 133 -13.27 3.34 -15.68
N ASN A 134 -14.35 3.49 -16.47
CA ASN A 134 -14.27 3.89 -17.86
C ASN A 134 -13.67 5.29 -18.03
N LYS A 135 -14.07 6.25 -17.19
CA LYS A 135 -13.53 7.62 -17.21
C LYS A 135 -12.02 7.64 -16.94
N ILE A 136 -11.57 6.94 -15.90
CA ILE A 136 -10.14 6.79 -15.56
C ILE A 136 -9.38 6.12 -16.70
N THR A 137 -9.97 5.07 -17.31
CA THR A 137 -9.34 4.36 -18.43
C THR A 137 -9.16 5.27 -19.65
N ILE A 138 -10.16 6.11 -19.96
CA ILE A 138 -10.09 7.09 -21.05
C ILE A 138 -9.01 8.14 -20.77
N GLU A 139 -8.96 8.67 -19.55
CA GLU A 139 -7.97 9.66 -19.13
C GLU A 139 -6.54 9.10 -19.20
N TYR A 140 -6.32 7.90 -18.65
CA TYR A 140 -5.03 7.22 -18.72
C TYR A 140 -4.58 6.97 -20.17
N ARG A 141 -5.50 6.52 -21.04
CA ARG A 141 -5.21 6.35 -22.47
C ARG A 141 -4.87 7.67 -23.16
N SER A 142 -5.54 8.77 -22.80
CA SER A 142 -5.25 10.12 -23.31
C SER A 142 -3.85 10.58 -22.91
N ASN A 143 -3.49 10.44 -21.63
CA ASN A 143 -2.18 10.82 -21.11
C ASN A 143 -1.06 9.99 -21.74
N ARG A 144 -1.25 8.66 -21.86
CA ARG A 144 -0.32 7.78 -22.58
C ARG A 144 -0.16 8.17 -24.05
N ARG A 145 -1.23 8.56 -24.75
CA ARG A 145 -1.13 9.06 -26.14
C ARG A 145 -0.31 10.34 -26.22
N GLN A 146 -0.45 11.25 -25.27
CA GLN A 146 0.36 12.47 -25.21
C GLN A 146 1.84 12.15 -24.96
N GLU A 147 2.16 11.27 -24.01
CA GLU A 147 3.53 10.79 -23.76
C GLU A 147 4.15 10.14 -25.00
N ILE A 148 3.40 9.24 -25.66
CA ILE A 148 3.84 8.59 -26.90
C ILE A 148 4.05 9.63 -28.01
N SER A 149 3.18 10.63 -28.12
CA SER A 149 3.34 11.71 -29.11
C SER A 149 4.61 12.53 -28.88
N VAL A 150 4.98 12.80 -27.62
CA VAL A 150 6.23 13.48 -27.27
C VAL A 150 7.44 12.61 -27.62
N ILE A 151 7.40 11.32 -27.30
CA ILE A 151 8.48 10.37 -27.65
C ILE A 151 8.66 10.28 -29.17
N ILE A 152 7.56 10.17 -29.93
CA ILE A 152 7.59 10.18 -31.40
C ILE A 152 8.22 11.48 -31.93
N ALA A 153 7.87 12.64 -31.36
CA ALA A 153 8.48 13.92 -31.76
C ALA A 153 9.99 13.98 -31.48
N ILE A 154 10.45 13.43 -30.35
CA ILE A 154 11.87 13.29 -30.03
C ILE A 154 12.57 12.36 -31.03
N LEU A 155 11.96 11.22 -31.35
CA LEU A 155 12.50 10.25 -32.30
C LEU A 155 12.58 10.81 -33.72
N ILE A 156 11.57 11.56 -34.17
CA ILE A 156 11.60 12.27 -35.47
C ILE A 156 12.75 13.29 -35.50
N THR A 157 12.91 14.08 -34.43
CA THR A 157 14.03 15.02 -34.30
C THR A 157 15.38 14.30 -34.38
N LYS A 158 15.52 13.17 -33.67
CA LYS A 158 16.78 12.41 -33.66
C LYS A 158 17.07 11.75 -35.01
N LYS A 159 16.04 11.23 -35.68
CA LYS A 159 16.13 10.73 -37.06
C LYS A 159 16.63 11.82 -38.00
N ASN A 160 16.09 13.03 -37.91
CA ASN A 160 16.51 14.14 -38.77
C ASN A 160 17.96 14.57 -38.50
N GLU A 161 18.40 14.55 -37.24
CA GLU A 161 19.79 14.80 -36.87
C GLU A 161 20.74 13.71 -37.39
N LEU A 162 20.36 12.44 -37.25
CA LEU A 162 21.10 11.31 -37.81
C LEU A 162 21.16 11.38 -39.33
N MET A 163 20.07 11.75 -40.01
CA MET A 163 20.07 11.96 -41.46
C MET A 163 21.06 13.04 -41.88
N LYS A 164 21.16 14.16 -41.15
CA LYS A 164 22.19 15.19 -41.39
C LYS A 164 23.61 14.67 -41.14
N GLN A 165 23.81 13.83 -40.13
CA GLN A 165 25.10 13.18 -39.87
C GLN A 165 25.45 12.17 -40.95
N LEU A 166 24.45 11.46 -41.49
CA LEU A 166 24.59 10.46 -42.55
C LEU A 166 24.81 11.13 -43.91
N GLU A 167 24.28 12.33 -44.12
CA GLU A 167 24.57 13.20 -45.26
C GLU A 167 26.01 13.74 -45.20
N LYS A 168 26.50 14.10 -44.00
CA LYS A 168 27.92 14.40 -43.75
C LYS A 168 28.83 13.17 -43.90
N ALA A 169 28.37 11.99 -43.50
CA ALA A 169 29.11 10.74 -43.63
C ALA A 169 29.11 10.23 -45.09
N ARG A 170 28.07 10.50 -45.87
CA ARG A 170 28.07 10.25 -47.33
C ARG A 170 29.13 11.04 -48.08
N TYR A 171 29.61 12.15 -47.52
CA TYR A 171 30.74 12.90 -48.04
C TYR A 171 32.10 12.20 -47.78
N TYR A 172 32.14 11.17 -46.92
CA TYR A 172 33.34 10.38 -46.59
C TYR A 172 32.97 8.89 -46.42
N GLY A 173 33.03 8.09 -47.50
CA GLY A 173 32.94 6.61 -47.40
C GLY A 173 34.02 6.05 -46.45
N GLU A 174 33.85 4.89 -45.78
CA GLU A 174 33.38 3.62 -46.32
C GLU A 174 32.75 2.67 -45.27
N TYR A 175 31.70 1.99 -45.76
CA TYR A 175 31.17 0.65 -45.51
C TYR A 175 31.96 -0.29 -44.59
N ILE A 176 31.29 -0.75 -43.52
CA ILE A 176 31.22 -2.14 -42.99
C ILE A 176 30.67 -2.14 -41.55
N SER A 177 30.81 -1.05 -40.80
CA SER A 177 30.26 -0.92 -39.44
C SER A 177 28.72 -0.77 -39.40
N ASP A 178 28.09 -0.24 -40.45
CA ASP A 178 26.66 0.11 -40.45
C ASP A 178 25.72 -1.09 -40.57
N TYR A 179 26.17 -2.19 -41.16
CA TYR A 179 25.36 -3.41 -41.30
C TYR A 179 25.00 -4.03 -39.92
N MET A 180 25.95 -3.98 -38.98
CA MET A 180 25.75 -4.48 -37.61
C MET A 180 24.82 -3.58 -36.77
N LYS A 181 24.74 -2.29 -37.12
CA LYS A 181 23.88 -1.31 -36.45
C LYS A 181 22.44 -1.39 -36.96
N PHE A 182 22.28 -1.58 -38.27
CA PHE A 182 20.98 -1.69 -38.93
C PHE A 182 20.17 -2.92 -38.48
N ARG A 183 20.85 -4.04 -38.21
CA ARG A 183 20.21 -5.27 -37.70
C ARG A 183 19.58 -5.07 -36.31
N ARG A 184 20.23 -4.29 -35.44
CA ARG A 184 19.75 -4.01 -34.09
C ARG A 184 18.54 -3.06 -34.09
N GLU A 185 18.52 -2.10 -35.01
CA GLU A 185 17.43 -1.14 -35.19
C GLU A 185 16.15 -1.79 -35.78
N TYR A 186 16.30 -2.83 -36.61
CA TYR A 186 15.16 -3.59 -37.16
C TYR A 186 14.40 -4.39 -36.08
N GLU A 187 15.12 -5.02 -35.16
CA GLU A 187 14.53 -5.81 -34.05
C GLU A 187 13.73 -4.93 -33.06
N GLU A 188 14.06 -3.64 -32.93
CA GLU A 188 13.31 -2.69 -32.11
C GLU A 188 12.03 -2.18 -32.79
N LEU A 189 12.04 -2.05 -34.11
CA LEU A 189 10.87 -1.63 -34.90
C LEU A 189 9.82 -2.75 -34.99
N GLU A 190 10.25 -4.00 -35.03
CA GLU A 190 9.35 -5.17 -35.02
C GLU A 190 8.60 -5.30 -33.69
N ARG A 191 9.26 -4.94 -32.57
CA ARG A 191 8.59 -4.82 -31.26
C ARG A 191 7.52 -3.73 -31.24
N ALA A 192 7.74 -2.62 -31.96
CA ALA A 192 6.74 -1.54 -32.04
C ALA A 192 5.50 -1.92 -32.88
N ARG A 193 5.67 -2.77 -33.90
CA ARG A 193 4.57 -3.31 -34.73
C ARG A 193 3.58 -4.13 -33.90
N TYR A 194 4.07 -4.94 -32.96
CA TYR A 194 3.23 -5.78 -32.10
C TYR A 194 2.30 -4.99 -31.16
N TYR A 195 2.61 -3.73 -30.85
CA TYR A 195 1.78 -2.88 -29.99
C TYR A 195 0.80 -1.98 -30.75
N GLY A 196 0.84 -1.97 -32.09
CA GLY A 196 0.06 -1.05 -32.94
C GLY A 196 -1.30 -1.57 -33.43
N GLU A 197 -1.65 -2.83 -33.22
CA GLU A 197 -2.85 -3.45 -33.83
C GLU A 197 -4.19 -3.15 -33.16
N TYR A 198 -4.22 -2.43 -32.04
CA TYR A 198 -5.49 -2.04 -31.40
C TYR A 198 -5.57 -0.52 -31.24
N ILE A 199 -6.13 0.16 -32.25
CA ILE A 199 -6.99 1.37 -32.17
C ILE A 199 -7.23 1.83 -33.62
N SER A 200 -8.47 1.69 -34.10
CA SER A 200 -8.94 2.28 -35.36
C SER A 200 -9.69 3.60 -35.10
N ASP A 201 -9.76 4.42 -36.15
CA ASP A 201 -10.66 5.57 -36.37
C ASP A 201 -10.05 6.98 -36.35
N ASP A 202 -8.80 7.13 -36.78
CA ASP A 202 -8.31 8.41 -37.31
C ASP A 202 -7.88 8.24 -38.78
N ARG A 203 -8.42 9.06 -39.69
CA ARG A 203 -8.07 9.04 -41.13
C ARG A 203 -6.61 9.40 -41.37
N LYS A 204 -5.97 10.14 -40.47
CA LYS A 204 -4.53 10.45 -40.54
C LYS A 204 -3.71 9.23 -40.13
N PHE A 205 -4.11 8.55 -39.05
CA PHE A 205 -3.53 7.28 -38.64
C PHE A 205 -3.74 6.19 -39.71
N ARG A 206 -4.89 6.19 -40.40
CA ARG A 206 -5.13 5.24 -41.51
C ARG A 206 -4.16 5.45 -42.68
N ARG A 207 -3.77 6.69 -43.00
CA ARG A 207 -2.76 6.96 -44.04
C ARG A 207 -1.35 6.54 -43.60
N GLU A 208 -0.98 6.84 -42.36
CA GLU A 208 0.33 6.46 -41.81
C GLU A 208 0.42 4.94 -41.60
N TYR A 209 -0.67 4.31 -41.16
CA TYR A 209 -0.84 2.86 -41.06
C TYR A 209 -0.75 2.19 -42.43
N GLU A 210 -1.45 2.71 -43.46
CA GLU A 210 -1.35 2.13 -44.80
C GLU A 210 0.04 2.34 -45.42
N GLU A 211 0.75 3.42 -45.08
CA GLU A 211 2.14 3.60 -45.52
C GLU A 211 3.09 2.60 -44.82
N ILE A 212 2.85 2.32 -43.53
CA ILE A 212 3.58 1.30 -42.76
C ILE A 212 3.22 -0.09 -43.26
N ARG A 213 1.95 -0.36 -43.55
CA ARG A 213 1.46 -1.62 -44.11
C ARG A 213 2.03 -1.88 -45.50
N CYS A 214 2.11 -0.88 -46.38
CA CYS A 214 2.77 -1.02 -47.68
C CYS A 214 4.26 -1.36 -47.54
N LYS A 215 4.95 -0.75 -46.56
CA LYS A 215 6.38 -1.08 -46.29
C LYS A 215 6.55 -2.47 -45.70
N ILE A 216 5.60 -2.90 -44.86
CA ILE A 216 5.49 -4.27 -44.35
C ILE A 216 5.26 -5.25 -45.50
N GLU A 217 4.30 -5.00 -46.40
CA GLU A 217 4.02 -5.85 -47.56
C GLU A 217 5.24 -5.89 -48.50
N GLU A 218 5.99 -4.80 -48.65
CA GLU A 218 7.24 -4.79 -49.41
C GLU A 218 8.33 -5.67 -48.76
N ILE A 219 8.40 -5.67 -47.43
CA ILE A 219 9.33 -6.52 -46.65
C ILE A 219 8.88 -7.98 -46.69
N GLU A 220 7.59 -8.26 -46.51
CA GLU A 220 7.01 -9.60 -46.60
C GLU A 220 7.23 -10.19 -48.00
N ASN A 221 7.06 -9.41 -49.07
CA ASN A 221 7.43 -9.82 -50.44
C ASN A 221 8.94 -10.09 -50.61
N LYS A 222 9.81 -9.39 -49.87
CA LYS A 222 11.26 -9.66 -49.88
C LYS A 222 11.59 -10.93 -49.08
N ILE A 223 10.92 -11.16 -47.95
CA ILE A 223 11.02 -12.39 -47.16
C ILE A 223 10.51 -13.56 -47.99
N GLU A 224 9.35 -13.47 -48.62
CA GLU A 224 8.79 -14.49 -49.50
C GLU A 224 9.72 -14.78 -50.69
N LYS A 225 10.38 -13.78 -51.27
CA LYS A 225 11.44 -14.00 -52.29
C LYS A 225 12.65 -14.73 -51.72
N ILE A 226 13.03 -14.47 -50.48
CA ILE A 226 14.12 -15.16 -49.79
C ILE A 226 13.71 -16.59 -49.44
N GLU A 227 12.50 -16.81 -48.94
CA GLU A 227 11.94 -18.13 -48.62
C GLU A 227 11.78 -18.97 -49.88
N ASN A 228 11.25 -18.41 -50.97
CA ASN A 228 11.23 -19.07 -52.28
C ASN A 228 12.64 -19.37 -52.80
N LYS A 229 13.64 -18.53 -52.48
CA LYS A 229 15.03 -18.80 -52.82
C LYS A 229 15.65 -19.88 -51.92
N ILE A 230 15.27 -19.94 -50.64
CA ILE A 230 15.64 -21.00 -49.70
C ILE A 230 14.99 -22.31 -50.12
N ASP A 231 13.72 -22.30 -50.52
CA ASP A 231 13.00 -23.49 -50.98
C ASP A 231 13.47 -23.92 -52.37
N PHE A 232 13.83 -22.98 -53.24
CA PHE A 232 14.57 -23.28 -54.47
C PHE A 232 15.94 -23.87 -54.15
N LEU A 233 16.65 -23.41 -53.13
CA LEU A 233 17.94 -23.96 -52.70
C LEU A 233 17.79 -25.33 -52.02
N LYS A 234 16.73 -25.55 -51.26
CA LYS A 234 16.36 -26.86 -50.69
C LYS A 234 15.91 -27.82 -51.78
N GLN A 235 15.16 -27.35 -52.77
CA GLN A 235 14.79 -28.11 -53.95
C GLN A 235 16.00 -28.35 -54.84
N SER A 236 16.94 -27.40 -54.99
CA SER A 236 18.17 -27.61 -55.76
C SER A 236 19.15 -28.50 -55.01
N GLN A 237 19.17 -28.48 -53.67
CA GLN A 237 19.89 -29.45 -52.84
C GLN A 237 19.19 -30.81 -52.84
N ALA A 238 17.87 -30.87 -52.87
CA ALA A 238 17.09 -32.11 -52.97
C ALA A 238 17.15 -32.70 -54.39
N ILE A 239 17.21 -31.85 -55.44
CA ILE A 239 17.47 -32.22 -56.83
C ILE A 239 18.93 -32.61 -56.96
N SER A 240 19.88 -31.90 -56.36
CA SER A 240 21.29 -32.31 -56.29
C SER A 240 21.45 -33.64 -55.57
N LEU A 241 20.79 -33.87 -54.44
CA LEU A 241 20.78 -35.16 -53.75
C LEU A 241 20.05 -36.21 -54.58
N HIS A 242 18.91 -35.92 -55.18
CA HIS A 242 18.17 -36.86 -56.01
C HIS A 242 18.92 -37.19 -57.30
N GLU A 243 19.64 -36.24 -57.90
CA GLU A 243 20.45 -36.37 -59.11
C GLU A 243 21.76 -37.08 -58.79
N VAL A 244 22.39 -36.82 -57.64
CA VAL A 244 23.48 -37.64 -57.09
C VAL A 244 22.99 -39.06 -56.82
N PHE A 245 21.85 -39.26 -56.14
CA PHE A 245 21.26 -40.58 -55.91
C PHE A 245 20.82 -41.27 -57.20
N SER A 246 20.37 -40.53 -58.23
CA SER A 246 19.94 -41.05 -59.53
C SER A 246 21.12 -41.38 -60.42
N GLN A 247 22.18 -40.58 -60.41
CA GLN A 247 23.47 -40.87 -61.05
C GLN A 247 24.13 -42.06 -60.36
N SER A 248 24.15 -42.13 -59.03
CA SER A 248 24.61 -43.30 -58.28
C SER A 248 23.77 -44.55 -58.59
N ARG A 249 22.43 -44.44 -58.71
CA ARG A 249 21.56 -45.56 -59.12
C ARG A 249 21.74 -45.96 -60.59
N ALA A 250 21.98 -45.01 -61.49
CA ALA A 250 22.18 -45.26 -62.91
C ALA A 250 23.55 -45.90 -63.17
N ILE A 251 24.58 -45.50 -62.42
CA ILE A 251 25.89 -46.15 -62.38
C ILE A 251 25.76 -47.58 -61.83
N PHE A 252 24.97 -47.79 -60.76
CA PHE A 252 24.68 -49.12 -60.22
C PHE A 252 23.86 -50.04 -61.15
N ARG A 253 23.08 -49.50 -62.10
CA ARG A 253 22.28 -50.30 -63.07
C ARG A 253 22.96 -50.52 -64.41
N ARG A 254 24.00 -49.74 -64.75
CA ARG A 254 24.74 -49.85 -66.03
C ARG A 254 26.06 -50.60 -65.92
N HIS A 255 26.50 -50.93 -64.72
CA HIS A 255 27.64 -51.81 -64.54
C HIS A 255 27.18 -53.26 -64.41
N ASP A 256 27.69 -54.05 -65.36
CA ASP A 256 27.80 -55.50 -65.30
C ASP A 256 28.18 -55.93 -63.87
N PRO A 257 27.58 -56.98 -63.28
CA PRO A 257 27.88 -57.44 -61.92
C PRO A 257 29.34 -57.85 -61.67
N GLU A 258 30.22 -57.80 -62.68
CA GLU A 258 31.60 -58.29 -62.63
C GLU A 258 32.68 -57.19 -62.59
N ILE A 259 32.34 -55.90 -62.56
CA ILE A 259 33.35 -54.84 -62.39
C ILE A 259 33.50 -54.52 -60.89
N PRO A 260 34.70 -54.70 -60.30
CA PRO A 260 34.93 -54.44 -58.88
C PRO A 260 34.78 -52.95 -58.62
N VAL A 261 33.67 -52.58 -57.96
CA VAL A 261 33.42 -51.23 -57.48
C VAL A 261 34.58 -50.83 -56.57
N ASP A 262 35.37 -49.85 -57.02
CA ASP A 262 36.56 -49.35 -56.32
C ASP A 262 36.22 -49.04 -54.86
N ALA A 263 37.03 -49.56 -53.94
CA ALA A 263 36.78 -49.52 -52.50
C ALA A 263 36.60 -48.09 -51.98
N ASP A 264 37.21 -47.12 -52.67
CA ASP A 264 37.18 -45.71 -52.32
C ASP A 264 35.77 -45.08 -52.43
N TYR A 265 34.98 -45.43 -53.45
CA TYR A 265 33.62 -44.92 -53.61
C TYR A 265 32.66 -45.45 -52.54
N ARG A 266 32.84 -46.71 -52.12
CA ARG A 266 32.06 -47.28 -51.02
C ARG A 266 32.39 -46.58 -49.71
N GLN A 267 33.67 -46.29 -49.47
CA GLN A 267 34.09 -45.56 -48.28
C GLN A 267 33.55 -44.13 -48.26
N GLN A 268 33.57 -43.41 -49.40
CA GLN A 268 32.99 -42.07 -49.49
C GLN A 268 31.48 -42.05 -49.22
N ALA A 269 30.74 -43.04 -49.73
CA ALA A 269 29.30 -43.16 -49.48
C ALA A 269 28.99 -43.48 -48.00
N ILE A 270 29.80 -44.32 -47.36
CA ILE A 270 29.71 -44.60 -45.92
C ILE A 270 29.97 -43.33 -45.11
N ASN A 271 31.06 -42.61 -45.41
CA ASN A 271 31.41 -41.36 -44.71
C ASN A 271 30.32 -40.29 -44.86
N LEU A 272 29.72 -40.15 -46.05
CA LEU A 272 28.61 -39.22 -46.28
C LEU A 272 27.37 -39.59 -45.47
N ARG A 273 27.06 -40.88 -45.38
CA ARG A 273 25.92 -41.37 -44.59
C ARG A 273 26.15 -41.15 -43.09
N GLU A 274 27.33 -41.45 -42.59
CA GLU A 274 27.71 -41.21 -41.19
C GLU A 274 27.65 -39.72 -40.83
N ASN A 275 28.15 -38.84 -41.71
CA ASN A 275 28.05 -37.39 -41.53
C ASN A 275 26.59 -36.90 -41.55
N LEU A 276 25.75 -37.48 -42.41
CA LEU A 276 24.33 -37.11 -42.48
C LEU A 276 23.58 -37.58 -41.24
N ASP A 277 23.86 -38.80 -40.76
CA ASP A 277 23.29 -39.34 -39.51
C ASP A 277 23.76 -38.51 -38.30
N TYR A 278 25.04 -38.13 -38.25
CA TYR A 278 25.60 -37.25 -37.21
C TYR A 278 24.90 -35.88 -37.21
N ASN A 279 24.81 -35.21 -38.37
CA ASN A 279 24.15 -33.91 -38.48
C ASN A 279 22.66 -33.99 -38.12
N GLN A 280 21.98 -35.09 -38.45
CA GLN A 280 20.58 -35.32 -38.03
C GLN A 280 20.45 -35.49 -36.52
N GLN A 281 21.38 -36.20 -35.87
CA GLN A 281 21.40 -36.35 -34.42
C GLN A 281 21.72 -35.02 -33.71
N GLU A 282 22.67 -34.24 -34.25
CA GLU A 282 23.02 -32.93 -33.72
C GLU A 282 21.84 -31.95 -33.84
N LEU A 283 21.16 -31.92 -34.99
CA LEU A 283 19.96 -31.10 -35.18
C LEU A 283 18.83 -31.49 -34.22
N LYS A 284 18.56 -32.79 -34.06
CA LYS A 284 17.57 -33.29 -33.07
C LYS A 284 17.94 -32.87 -31.66
N SER A 285 19.21 -32.97 -31.29
CA SER A 285 19.70 -32.59 -29.97
C SER A 285 19.61 -31.08 -29.73
N ALA A 286 19.88 -30.27 -30.76
CA ALA A 286 19.74 -28.82 -30.70
C ALA A 286 18.26 -28.41 -30.51
N LEU A 287 17.34 -29.01 -31.27
CA LEU A 287 15.90 -28.75 -31.14
C LEU A 287 15.38 -29.08 -29.74
N ILE A 288 15.80 -30.20 -29.15
CA ILE A 288 15.42 -30.58 -27.77
C ILE A 288 15.94 -29.55 -26.75
N ARG A 289 17.19 -29.09 -26.89
CA ARG A 289 17.75 -28.06 -26.00
C ARG A 289 16.98 -26.75 -26.08
N ASP A 290 16.62 -26.32 -27.28
CA ASP A 290 15.85 -25.09 -27.47
C ASP A 290 14.43 -25.22 -26.94
N GLU A 291 13.78 -26.38 -27.12
CA GLU A 291 12.46 -26.64 -26.55
C GLU A 291 12.47 -26.56 -25.02
N ILE A 292 13.47 -27.17 -24.36
CA ILE A 292 13.65 -27.10 -22.90
C ILE A 292 13.87 -25.65 -22.45
N ARG A 293 14.72 -24.90 -23.17
CA ARG A 293 15.03 -23.51 -22.85
C ARG A 293 13.79 -22.61 -22.97
N ILE A 294 12.99 -22.81 -24.03
CA ILE A 294 11.75 -22.05 -24.26
C ILE A 294 10.73 -22.38 -23.16
N LYS A 295 10.53 -23.67 -22.83
CA LYS A 295 9.62 -24.08 -21.74
C LYS A 295 10.05 -23.50 -20.40
N PHE A 296 11.32 -23.60 -20.04
CA PHE A 296 11.84 -23.05 -18.78
C PHE A 296 11.69 -21.54 -18.70
N LYS A 297 11.90 -20.82 -19.82
CA LYS A 297 11.68 -19.38 -19.87
C LYS A 297 10.19 -19.04 -19.71
N ALA A 298 9.31 -19.73 -20.43
CA ALA A 298 7.87 -19.53 -20.34
C ALA A 298 7.33 -19.80 -18.92
N GLU A 299 7.81 -20.87 -18.25
CA GLU A 299 7.43 -21.18 -16.87
C GLU A 299 7.88 -20.08 -15.89
N ASN A 300 9.10 -19.56 -16.04
CA ASN A 300 9.57 -18.43 -15.21
C ASN A 300 8.78 -17.15 -15.49
N ASP A 301 8.46 -16.87 -16.74
CA ASP A 301 7.65 -15.70 -17.12
C ASP A 301 6.22 -15.82 -16.54
N ILE A 302 5.64 -17.02 -16.55
CA ILE A 302 4.33 -17.30 -15.92
C ILE A 302 4.42 -17.11 -14.40
N GLN A 303 5.39 -17.71 -13.73
CA GLN A 303 5.56 -17.59 -12.28
C GLN A 303 5.77 -16.14 -11.82
N THR A 304 6.58 -15.37 -12.56
CA THR A 304 6.80 -13.95 -12.26
C THR A 304 5.56 -13.11 -12.50
N THR A 305 4.75 -13.42 -13.52
CA THR A 305 3.49 -12.72 -13.80
C THR A 305 2.44 -13.05 -12.73
N GLU A 306 2.31 -14.31 -12.34
CA GLU A 306 1.42 -14.73 -11.25
C GLU A 306 1.81 -14.09 -9.92
N LYS A 307 3.10 -14.07 -9.60
CA LYS A 307 3.62 -13.40 -8.40
C LYS A 307 3.21 -11.92 -8.37
N LYS A 308 3.47 -11.19 -9.47
CA LYS A 308 3.08 -9.78 -9.58
C LYS A 308 1.57 -9.59 -9.47
N GLY A 309 0.77 -10.48 -10.05
CA GLY A 309 -0.69 -10.43 -9.96
C GLY A 309 -1.20 -10.57 -8.53
N ARG A 310 -0.62 -11.48 -7.74
CA ARG A 310 -0.99 -11.67 -6.33
C ARG A 310 -0.53 -10.51 -5.46
N GLU A 311 0.69 -10.00 -5.66
CA GLU A 311 1.18 -8.80 -4.98
C GLU A 311 0.27 -7.58 -5.23
N GLU A 312 -0.14 -7.35 -6.47
CA GLU A 312 -1.04 -6.24 -6.82
C GLU A 312 -2.44 -6.42 -6.22
N THR A 313 -2.95 -7.65 -6.23
CA THR A 313 -4.24 -7.96 -5.60
C THR A 313 -4.20 -7.68 -4.10
N TYR A 314 -3.13 -8.11 -3.42
CA TYR A 314 -2.93 -7.87 -2.00
C TYR A 314 -2.76 -6.39 -1.68
N ARG A 315 -2.01 -5.67 -2.53
CA ARG A 315 -1.83 -4.23 -2.47
C ARG A 315 -3.17 -3.49 -2.46
N LEU A 316 -4.07 -3.82 -3.39
CA LEU A 316 -5.39 -3.19 -3.47
C LEU A 316 -6.21 -3.43 -2.21
N VAL A 317 -6.14 -4.63 -1.62
CA VAL A 317 -6.86 -4.96 -0.38
C VAL A 317 -6.27 -4.21 0.82
N ILE A 318 -4.95 -4.12 0.96
CA ILE A 318 -4.33 -3.29 1.99
C ILE A 318 -4.77 -1.83 1.83
N GLN A 319 -4.71 -1.29 0.62
CA GLN A 319 -5.13 0.09 0.37
C GLN A 319 -6.59 0.32 0.72
N PHE A 320 -7.47 -0.65 0.45
CA PHE A 320 -8.87 -0.60 0.85
C PHE A 320 -9.03 -0.51 2.37
N TYR A 321 -8.31 -1.34 3.13
CA TYR A 321 -8.36 -1.28 4.59
C TYR A 321 -7.70 -0.02 5.16
N LEU A 322 -6.59 0.45 4.58
CA LEU A 322 -5.98 1.73 4.94
C LEU A 322 -6.94 2.90 4.75
N ASN A 323 -7.86 2.83 3.77
CA ASN A 323 -8.87 3.86 3.57
C ASN A 323 -10.05 3.77 4.56
N LEU A 324 -10.33 2.57 5.09
CA LEU A 324 -11.44 2.34 6.01
C LEU A 324 -11.06 2.53 7.48
N GLU A 325 -9.84 2.15 7.86
CA GLU A 325 -9.37 2.12 9.22
C GLU A 325 -7.98 2.74 9.33
N ASN A 326 -7.70 3.43 10.43
CA ASN A 326 -6.36 3.94 10.69
C ASN A 326 -5.39 2.79 10.97
N TYR A 327 -4.16 2.93 10.51
CA TYR A 327 -3.07 2.05 10.95
C TYR A 327 -2.66 2.43 12.40
N PRO A 328 -2.42 1.46 13.30
CA PRO A 328 -2.39 0.01 13.07
C PRO A 328 -3.80 -0.57 12.98
N PHE A 329 -3.97 -1.55 12.08
CA PHE A 329 -5.26 -2.20 11.88
C PHE A 329 -5.75 -2.93 13.13
N SER A 330 -7.07 -2.91 13.35
CA SER A 330 -7.71 -3.74 14.38
C SER A 330 -7.40 -5.22 14.20
N SER A 331 -7.50 -5.98 15.30
CA SER A 331 -7.34 -7.44 15.28
C SER A 331 -8.28 -8.13 14.28
N SER A 332 -9.49 -7.59 14.09
CA SER A 332 -10.44 -8.07 13.07
C SER A 332 -9.91 -7.89 11.65
N THR A 333 -9.42 -6.69 11.32
CA THR A 333 -8.84 -6.39 10.01
C THR A 333 -7.56 -7.19 9.76
N LEU A 334 -6.68 -7.33 10.76
CA LEU A 334 -5.49 -8.18 10.68
C LEU A 334 -5.83 -9.64 10.40
N ASN A 335 -6.87 -10.18 11.03
CA ASN A 335 -7.31 -11.56 10.76
C ASN A 335 -7.84 -11.74 9.33
N LYS A 336 -8.58 -10.77 8.80
CA LYS A 336 -9.05 -10.79 7.41
C LYS A 336 -7.90 -10.69 6.41
N LEU A 337 -6.94 -9.80 6.66
CA LEU A 337 -5.72 -9.69 5.86
C LEU A 337 -4.94 -11.01 5.88
N LYS A 338 -4.77 -11.63 7.05
CA LYS A 338 -4.10 -12.93 7.19
C LYS A 338 -4.81 -14.05 6.44
N GLN A 339 -6.14 -14.09 6.47
CA GLN A 339 -6.93 -15.04 5.67
C GLN A 339 -6.68 -14.80 4.17
N PHE A 340 -6.71 -13.55 3.74
CA PHE A 340 -6.51 -13.20 2.32
C PHE A 340 -5.08 -13.51 1.83
N GLN A 341 -4.07 -13.31 2.69
CA GLN A 341 -2.68 -13.73 2.43
C GLN A 341 -2.58 -15.25 2.19
N GLN A 342 -3.33 -16.05 2.96
CA GLN A 342 -3.38 -17.51 2.82
C GLN A 342 -4.09 -17.92 1.53
N GLU A 343 -5.20 -17.27 1.19
CA GLU A 343 -5.94 -17.49 -0.06
C GLU A 343 -5.06 -17.20 -1.29
N LEU A 344 -4.25 -16.14 -1.23
CA LEU A 344 -3.27 -15.78 -2.26
C LEU A 344 -1.97 -16.60 -2.18
N LYS A 345 -1.81 -17.51 -1.21
CA LYS A 345 -0.58 -18.31 -1.01
C LYS A 345 0.70 -17.44 -1.03
N MET A 346 0.65 -16.26 -0.44
CA MET A 346 1.77 -15.33 -0.46
C MET A 346 2.87 -15.74 0.51
N GLY A 347 4.13 -15.56 0.09
CA GLY A 347 5.28 -15.74 0.97
C GLY A 347 5.40 -14.60 1.97
N LYS A 348 6.01 -14.87 3.13
CA LYS A 348 6.24 -13.87 4.19
C LYS A 348 6.97 -12.62 3.66
N ASP A 349 8.01 -12.82 2.86
CA ASP A 349 8.82 -11.72 2.32
C ASP A 349 8.03 -10.84 1.33
N GLU A 350 7.10 -11.44 0.57
CA GLU A 350 6.24 -10.72 -0.39
C GLU A 350 5.24 -9.84 0.35
N ILE A 351 4.64 -10.39 1.41
CA ILE A 351 3.71 -9.69 2.29
C ILE A 351 4.41 -8.49 2.94
N GLU A 352 5.58 -8.71 3.54
CA GLU A 352 6.34 -7.65 4.20
C GLU A 352 6.75 -6.54 3.22
N ALA A 353 7.14 -6.89 1.98
CA ALA A 353 7.50 -5.92 0.96
C ALA A 353 6.31 -5.03 0.55
N VAL A 354 5.13 -5.62 0.32
CA VAL A 354 3.91 -4.89 -0.06
C VAL A 354 3.38 -4.06 1.11
N GLU A 355 3.31 -4.61 2.32
CA GLU A 355 2.88 -3.87 3.50
C GLU A 355 3.79 -2.68 3.78
N LYS A 356 5.11 -2.91 3.75
CA LYS A 356 6.07 -1.83 3.92
C LYS A 356 5.92 -0.78 2.82
N SER A 357 5.75 -1.15 1.55
CA SER A 357 5.56 -0.16 0.50
C SER A 357 4.27 0.63 0.71
N GLU A 358 3.14 -0.01 0.97
CA GLU A 358 1.86 0.70 1.06
C GLU A 358 1.70 1.54 2.34
N ILE A 359 2.11 0.99 3.48
CA ILE A 359 2.04 1.70 4.77
C ILE A 359 2.97 2.91 4.77
N THR A 360 4.16 2.78 4.17
CA THR A 360 5.15 3.88 4.14
C THR A 360 4.82 4.91 3.04
N THR A 361 4.21 4.50 1.92
CA THR A 361 4.06 5.36 0.73
C THR A 361 2.78 6.20 0.72
N LYS A 362 1.71 5.83 1.45
CA LYS A 362 0.42 6.54 1.35
C LYS A 362 0.09 7.38 2.58
N SER A 363 -0.35 8.60 2.30
CA SER A 363 -0.80 9.73 3.15
C SER A 363 -1.32 9.48 4.57
N PHE A 364 -1.71 8.27 4.96
CA PHE A 364 -2.21 7.93 6.28
C PHE A 364 -1.13 7.94 7.36
N TYR A 365 0.07 7.38 7.12
CA TYR A 365 1.16 7.48 8.10
C TYR A 365 1.54 8.94 8.32
N GLN A 366 1.67 9.70 7.22
CA GLN A 366 1.91 11.14 7.29
C GLN A 366 0.76 11.89 7.96
N LYS A 367 -0.50 11.49 7.75
CA LYS A 367 -1.67 12.08 8.41
C LYS A 367 -1.66 11.80 9.91
N ASN A 368 -1.27 10.60 10.33
CA ASN A 368 -1.10 10.27 11.75
C ASN A 368 0.04 11.07 12.37
N VAL A 369 1.19 11.18 11.68
CA VAL A 369 2.30 12.05 12.09
C VAL A 369 1.84 13.51 12.21
N ASN A 370 1.07 14.00 11.24
CA ASN A 370 0.54 15.37 11.26
C ASN A 370 -0.46 15.57 12.40
N LYS A 371 -1.34 14.60 12.67
CA LYS A 371 -2.28 14.65 13.79
C LYS A 371 -1.56 14.68 15.13
N TYR A 372 -0.51 13.86 15.28
CA TYR A 372 0.35 13.90 16.46
C TYR A 372 1.04 15.26 16.60
N LYS A 373 1.61 15.78 15.50
CA LYS A 373 2.23 17.10 15.44
C LYS A 373 1.28 18.21 15.88
N GLU A 374 0.04 18.20 15.41
CA GLU A 374 -0.99 19.17 15.77
C GLU A 374 -1.30 19.13 17.26
N GLU A 375 -1.55 17.94 17.82
CA GLU A 375 -1.84 17.78 19.25
C GLU A 375 -0.64 18.20 20.11
N PHE A 376 0.57 17.76 19.76
CA PHE A 376 1.80 18.11 20.48
C PHE A 376 2.02 19.63 20.49
N THR A 377 1.84 20.27 19.33
CA THR A 377 1.93 21.73 19.20
C THR A 377 0.87 22.43 20.03
N GLN A 378 -0.35 21.90 20.06
CA GLN A 378 -1.44 22.44 20.87
C GLN A 378 -1.12 22.38 22.37
N ARG A 379 -0.62 21.23 22.86
CA ARG A 379 -0.20 21.08 24.27
C ARG A 379 0.90 22.06 24.65
N ILE A 380 1.94 22.18 23.81
CA ILE A 380 3.03 23.14 24.06
C ILE A 380 2.51 24.59 24.10
N ASN A 381 1.56 24.95 23.22
CA ASN A 381 0.98 26.29 23.23
C ASN A 381 0.09 26.56 24.45
N GLN A 382 -0.49 25.52 25.06
CA GLN A 382 -1.37 25.64 26.22
C GLN A 382 -0.61 25.63 27.55
N GLU A 383 0.34 24.71 27.71
CA GLU A 383 1.08 24.49 28.97
C GLU A 383 2.48 25.12 28.99
N GLY A 384 3.02 25.45 27.82
CA GLY A 384 4.44 25.73 27.65
C GLY A 384 5.27 24.45 27.51
N TYR A 385 6.58 24.60 27.55
CA TYR A 385 7.52 23.48 27.55
C TYR A 385 8.54 23.68 28.69
N PRO A 386 8.89 22.62 29.45
CA PRO A 386 8.50 21.21 29.29
C PRO A 386 7.04 20.92 29.63
N LEU A 387 6.45 19.94 28.94
CA LEU A 387 5.08 19.49 29.17
C LEU A 387 4.91 18.80 30.52
N SER A 388 3.71 18.85 31.09
CA SER A 388 3.38 18.13 32.31
C SER A 388 3.47 16.60 32.14
N SER A 389 3.62 15.87 33.24
CA SER A 389 3.66 14.40 33.21
C SER A 389 2.36 13.78 32.67
N ILE A 390 1.23 14.44 32.91
CA ILE A 390 -0.09 14.03 32.41
C ILE A 390 -0.12 14.17 30.88
N SER A 391 0.26 15.33 30.35
CA SER A 391 0.26 15.56 28.90
C SER A 391 1.23 14.65 28.16
N ASN A 392 2.41 14.38 28.73
CA ASN A 392 3.33 13.39 28.17
C ASN A 392 2.73 11.97 28.14
N ALA A 393 2.01 11.56 29.20
CA ALA A 393 1.37 10.25 29.24
C ALA A 393 0.22 10.13 28.22
N GLU A 394 -0.54 11.21 28.01
CA GLU A 394 -1.61 11.25 27.01
C GLU A 394 -1.08 11.26 25.57
N LEU A 395 -0.04 12.05 25.30
CA LEU A 395 0.64 12.05 24.00
C LEU A 395 1.22 10.68 23.68
N LYS A 396 1.78 9.98 24.67
CA LYS A 396 2.25 8.60 24.48
C LYS A 396 1.12 7.64 24.12
N LYS A 397 -0.03 7.72 24.79
CA LYS A 397 -1.22 6.93 24.42
C LYS A 397 -1.71 7.28 23.01
N LEU A 398 -1.67 8.55 22.64
CA LEU A 398 -2.04 9.00 21.29
C LEU A 398 -1.07 8.42 20.26
N GLN A 399 0.24 8.50 20.49
CA GLN A 399 1.26 7.92 19.64
C GLN A 399 1.02 6.42 19.40
N GLU A 400 0.77 5.66 20.47
CA GLU A 400 0.47 4.23 20.41
C GLU A 400 -0.80 3.96 19.61
N SER A 401 -1.86 4.75 19.83
CA SER A 401 -3.12 4.63 19.07
C SER A 401 -2.98 4.96 17.59
N LEU A 402 -2.00 5.79 17.22
CA LEU A 402 -1.69 6.19 15.85
C LEU A 402 -0.64 5.29 15.19
N GLY A 403 -0.08 4.32 15.93
CA GLY A 403 0.93 3.37 15.42
C GLY A 403 2.24 4.02 14.99
N LEU A 404 2.58 5.16 15.58
CA LEU A 404 3.75 5.96 15.21
C LEU A 404 5.01 5.44 15.92
N ARG A 405 6.10 5.32 15.17
CA ARG A 405 7.39 4.87 15.72
C ARG A 405 8.11 6.02 16.42
N ASN A 406 8.82 5.71 17.51
CA ASN A 406 9.59 6.70 18.27
C ASN A 406 10.53 7.56 17.41
N PRO A 407 11.34 7.00 16.48
CA PRO A 407 12.27 7.83 15.71
C PRO A 407 11.57 8.92 14.89
N ASP A 408 10.41 8.61 14.32
CA ASP A 408 9.64 9.56 13.49
C ASP A 408 9.02 10.66 14.35
N ILE A 409 8.56 10.31 15.55
CA ILE A 409 8.03 11.27 16.53
C ILE A 409 9.12 12.18 17.08
N MET A 410 10.28 11.62 17.43
CA MET A 410 11.40 12.40 17.98
C MET A 410 11.80 13.54 17.06
N SER A 411 11.94 13.28 15.76
CA SER A 411 12.28 14.33 14.80
C SER A 411 11.21 15.42 14.69
N VAL A 412 9.94 15.06 14.84
CA VAL A 412 8.81 16.01 14.84
C VAL A 412 8.81 16.85 16.12
N GLU A 413 8.96 16.21 17.28
CA GLU A 413 8.98 16.88 18.58
C GLU A 413 10.17 17.82 18.69
N GLU A 414 11.37 17.37 18.30
CA GLU A 414 12.60 18.16 18.34
C GLU A 414 12.45 19.44 17.52
N SER A 415 11.91 19.35 16.30
CA SER A 415 11.66 20.52 15.45
C SER A 415 10.66 21.51 16.05
N ILE A 416 9.61 21.03 16.71
CA ILE A 416 8.59 21.89 17.35
C ILE A 416 9.16 22.53 18.61
N ILE A 417 9.88 21.77 19.43
CA ILE A 417 10.53 22.24 20.65
C ILE A 417 11.54 23.32 20.31
N GLU A 418 12.38 23.12 19.30
CA GLU A 418 13.39 24.09 18.86
C GLU A 418 12.72 25.41 18.42
N SER A 419 11.71 25.33 17.55
CA SER A 419 10.96 26.51 17.10
C SER A 419 10.26 27.25 18.25
N PHE A 420 9.69 26.52 19.22
CA PHE A 420 9.05 27.12 20.38
C PHE A 420 10.07 27.77 21.32
N TYR A 421 11.23 27.14 21.52
CA TYR A 421 12.32 27.65 22.34
C TYR A 421 12.88 28.94 21.76
N GLU A 422 13.14 29.01 20.45
CA GLU A 422 13.57 30.23 19.77
C GLU A 422 12.56 31.37 19.92
N LYS A 423 11.26 31.06 19.79
CA LYS A 423 10.20 32.06 20.00
C LYS A 423 10.21 32.59 21.43
N ASN A 424 10.47 31.75 22.43
CA ASN A 424 10.57 32.16 23.82
C ASN A 424 11.85 32.98 24.09
N LEU A 425 12.98 32.63 23.49
CA LEU A 425 14.20 33.44 23.53
C LEU A 425 13.94 34.86 22.99
N ASN A 426 13.24 34.97 21.85
CA ASN A 426 12.89 36.27 21.27
C ASN A 426 11.95 37.08 22.17
N LYS A 427 10.94 36.46 22.78
CA LYS A 427 10.08 37.15 23.77
C LYS A 427 10.89 37.68 24.95
N TYR A 428 11.83 36.89 25.45
CA TYR A 428 12.73 37.32 26.53
C TYR A 428 13.60 38.50 26.08
N LYS A 429 14.21 38.39 24.88
CA LYS A 429 15.01 39.45 24.26
C LYS A 429 14.24 40.76 24.21
N GLU A 430 13.04 40.76 23.63
CA GLU A 430 12.19 41.95 23.54
C GLU A 430 11.82 42.54 24.91
N TYR A 431 11.51 41.67 25.89
CA TYR A 431 11.20 42.10 27.25
C TYR A 431 12.40 42.79 27.90
N PHE A 432 13.59 42.20 27.78
CA PHE A 432 14.83 42.77 28.30
C PHE A 432 15.21 44.07 27.59
N GLU A 433 15.10 44.16 26.26
CA GLU A 433 15.34 45.40 25.52
C GLU A 433 14.40 46.53 25.97
N ARG A 434 13.12 46.23 26.20
CA ARG A 434 12.16 47.23 26.71
C ARG A 434 12.53 47.73 28.10
N LEU A 435 12.95 46.83 28.99
CA LEU A 435 13.43 47.20 30.32
C LEU A 435 14.67 48.10 30.22
N MET A 436 15.64 47.72 29.40
CA MET A 436 16.88 48.47 29.19
C MET A 436 16.64 49.87 28.58
N ASN A 437 15.62 50.03 27.74
CA ASN A 437 15.28 51.32 27.15
C ASN A 437 14.49 52.25 28.09
N LYS A 438 13.80 51.70 29.10
CA LYS A 438 12.91 52.46 29.97
C LYS A 438 13.62 52.94 31.24
N ASP A 439 14.35 52.04 31.90
CA ASP A 439 14.80 52.23 33.30
C ASP A 439 16.29 51.87 33.48
N PHE A 440 17.15 52.12 32.47
CA PHE A 440 18.57 51.72 32.52
C PHE A 440 19.30 52.18 33.79
N ASN A 441 18.95 53.36 34.32
CA ASN A 441 19.62 53.94 35.48
C ASN A 441 19.23 53.28 36.81
N ASP A 442 18.16 52.48 36.85
CA ASP A 442 17.70 51.78 38.06
C ASP A 442 17.14 50.39 37.70
N LEU A 443 18.03 49.44 37.35
CA LEU A 443 17.71 48.01 37.40
C LEU A 443 17.46 47.63 38.87
N THR A 444 16.25 47.90 39.35
CA THR A 444 15.83 47.60 40.72
C THR A 444 15.82 46.09 40.97
N GLU A 445 15.85 45.69 42.24
CA GLU A 445 15.65 44.28 42.62
C GLU A 445 14.34 43.71 42.09
N GLU A 446 13.30 44.55 41.96
CA GLU A 446 12.00 44.18 41.36
C GLU A 446 12.14 43.83 39.87
N SER A 447 12.87 44.64 39.10
CA SER A 447 13.15 44.36 37.68
C SER A 447 13.95 43.06 37.49
N ILE A 448 14.92 42.79 38.37
CA ILE A 448 15.71 41.56 38.36
C ILE A 448 14.84 40.34 38.73
N ALA A 449 13.98 40.47 39.74
CA ALA A 449 13.04 39.42 40.12
C ALA A 449 12.05 39.13 38.97
N ASN A 450 11.57 40.17 38.29
CA ASN A 450 10.69 40.03 37.13
C ASN A 450 11.38 39.33 35.96
N LEU A 451 12.66 39.63 35.69
CA LEU A 451 13.45 38.93 34.67
C LEU A 451 13.64 37.44 35.00
N ARG A 452 13.94 37.11 36.26
CA ARG A 452 14.04 35.71 36.72
C ARG A 452 12.70 34.98 36.54
N ASN A 453 11.61 35.59 36.97
CA ASN A 453 10.27 35.05 36.80
C ASN A 453 9.93 34.85 35.32
N GLN A 454 10.33 35.78 34.46
CA GLN A 454 10.08 35.69 33.02
C GLN A 454 10.90 34.58 32.36
N LYS A 455 12.18 34.42 32.75
CA LYS A 455 13.02 33.30 32.32
C LYS A 455 12.38 31.96 32.67
N ASP A 456 11.98 31.80 33.94
CA ASP A 456 11.44 30.55 34.45
C ASP A 456 10.08 30.23 33.79
N ARG A 457 9.22 31.24 33.61
CA ARG A 457 7.94 31.10 32.88
C ARG A 457 8.12 30.70 31.42
N LEU A 458 9.21 31.13 30.78
CA LEU A 458 9.51 30.82 29.38
C LEU A 458 10.31 29.52 29.21
N GLY A 459 10.71 28.87 30.31
CA GLY A 459 11.46 27.61 30.29
C GLY A 459 12.87 27.74 29.69
N LEU A 460 13.48 28.92 29.81
CA LEU A 460 14.76 29.22 29.16
C LEU A 460 15.96 28.78 30.00
N LYS A 461 17.00 28.28 29.33
CA LYS A 461 18.28 27.97 29.96
C LYS A 461 19.00 29.25 30.38
N SER A 462 19.74 29.17 31.48
CA SER A 462 20.42 30.35 32.03
C SER A 462 21.57 30.81 31.15
N GLU A 463 22.22 29.89 30.43
CA GLU A 463 23.32 30.17 29.52
C GLU A 463 22.86 31.01 28.31
N ASP A 464 21.73 30.62 27.70
CA ASP A 464 21.19 31.29 26.52
C ASP A 464 20.67 32.70 26.87
N VAL A 465 19.98 32.82 28.01
CA VAL A 465 19.55 34.12 28.55
C VAL A 465 20.74 35.03 28.81
N LYS A 466 21.79 34.52 29.44
CA LYS A 466 22.99 35.31 29.73
C LYS A 466 23.66 35.82 28.45
N ALA A 467 23.70 35.00 27.39
CA ALA A 467 24.23 35.43 26.10
C ALA A 467 23.42 36.59 25.50
N ILE A 468 22.09 36.50 25.53
CA ILE A 468 21.17 37.56 25.07
C ILE A 468 21.38 38.85 25.88
N GLU A 469 21.40 38.74 27.21
CA GLU A 469 21.58 39.90 28.09
C GLU A 469 22.90 40.60 27.84
N GLN A 470 24.00 39.84 27.70
CA GLN A 470 25.32 40.38 27.40
C GLN A 470 25.36 41.12 26.05
N GLU A 471 24.74 40.55 25.01
CA GLU A 471 24.65 41.18 23.69
C GLU A 471 23.91 42.53 23.78
N ILE A 472 22.76 42.57 24.45
CA ILE A 472 21.94 43.78 24.59
C ILE A 472 22.66 44.84 25.43
N ILE A 473 23.24 44.45 26.57
CA ILE A 473 24.00 45.36 27.43
C ILE A 473 25.15 45.99 26.65
N LYS A 474 25.92 45.19 25.90
CA LYS A 474 27.02 45.68 25.07
C LYS A 474 26.54 46.68 24.02
N LYS A 475 25.44 46.37 23.31
CA LYS A 475 24.84 47.25 22.30
C LYS A 475 24.36 48.57 22.91
N TYR A 476 23.77 48.52 24.10
CA TYR A 476 23.31 49.70 24.81
C TYR A 476 24.49 50.62 25.18
N TYR A 477 25.54 50.08 25.81
CA TYR A 477 26.72 50.89 26.18
C TYR A 477 27.40 51.53 24.97
N GLN A 478 27.52 50.80 23.85
CA GLN A 478 28.04 51.35 22.62
C GLN A 478 27.19 52.53 22.13
N THR A 479 25.87 52.36 22.10
CA THR A 479 24.93 53.43 21.68
C THR A 479 25.03 54.67 22.57
N SER A 480 25.21 54.48 23.87
CA SER A 480 25.36 55.57 24.84
C SER A 480 26.71 56.29 24.68
N LEU A 481 27.79 55.56 24.39
CA LEU A 481 29.10 56.14 24.06
C LEU A 481 29.03 56.97 22.78
N ASP A 482 28.42 56.45 21.73
CA ASP A 482 28.28 57.16 20.44
C ASP A 482 27.51 58.48 20.62
N LYS A 483 26.43 58.47 21.42
CA LYS A 483 25.68 59.70 21.76
C LYS A 483 26.51 60.70 22.54
N TYR A 484 27.28 60.23 23.52
CA TYR A 484 28.17 61.09 24.30
C TYR A 484 29.23 61.73 23.41
N GLU A 485 29.87 60.95 22.52
CA GLU A 485 30.84 61.47 21.54
C GLU A 485 30.20 62.52 20.62
N GLU A 486 28.96 62.29 20.16
CA GLU A 486 28.22 63.23 19.33
C GLU A 486 27.92 64.55 20.07
N GLU A 487 27.41 64.49 21.31
CA GLU A 487 27.15 65.67 22.13
C GLU A 487 28.43 66.42 22.49
N PHE A 488 29.49 65.69 22.83
CA PHE A 488 30.80 66.27 23.12
C PHE A 488 31.37 67.01 21.90
N THR A 489 31.25 66.41 20.71
CA THR A 489 31.66 67.04 19.44
C THR A 489 30.83 68.30 19.14
N LYS A 490 29.52 68.28 19.42
CA LYS A 490 28.64 69.45 19.27
C LYS A 490 29.03 70.59 20.22
N LEU A 491 29.45 70.28 21.44
CA LEU A 491 29.91 71.28 22.42
C LEU A 491 31.22 71.92 21.97
N ILE A 492 32.20 71.13 21.55
CA ILE A 492 33.47 71.63 21.02
C ILE A 492 33.26 72.58 19.84
N ASN A 493 32.38 72.22 18.89
CA ASN A 493 32.10 73.03 17.71
C ASN A 493 31.22 74.28 17.98
N LYS A 494 30.67 74.43 19.18
CA LYS A 494 29.91 75.63 19.59
C LYS A 494 30.76 76.67 20.34
N GLU A 495 31.90 76.26 20.88
CA GLU A 495 32.80 77.13 21.67
C GLU A 495 34.03 77.62 20.89
N GLY A 496 34.26 77.13 19.66
CA GLY A 496 35.23 77.66 18.69
C GLY A 496 34.56 78.44 17.58
#